data_AF-A0A2E2DAQ3-F1
#
_entry.id   AF-A0A2E2DAQ3-F1
#
_cell.length_a   1.000
_cell.length_b   1.000
_cell.length_c   1.000
_cell.angle_alpha   90.00
_cell.angle_beta   90.00
_cell.angle_gamma   90.00
#
_symmetry.space_group_name_H-M   'P 1'
#
loop_
_entity.id
_entity.type
_entity.pdbx_description
1 polymer ?
#
loop_
_entity_poly.entity_id
_entity_poly.type
_entity_poly.pdbx_seq_one_letter_code
_entity_poly.pdbx_strand_id
1 'polypeptide(L)'
;MSRSRKLDPVIEMARKATESELQKLGQQNALLQQEQFQLDDLCQYRAEYLARFRQDDPMVMTAKKALDLRSFLAKLDQAILSQESQVKSANANVERQQKLWLQARNKEQAIDALMARYEATELKKQLKREQVEMDEHTNSAWLRNRNK
;
A
#
# COMPACT_ATOMS: atom_id res chain seq x y z
N MET A 1 -0.93 33.22 -15.45
CA MET A 1 -1.03 31.90 -14.77
C MET A 1 0.32 31.20 -14.85
N SER A 2 0.95 30.90 -13.70
CA SER A 2 2.25 30.20 -13.68
C SER A 2 2.12 28.75 -14.14
N ARG A 3 3.20 28.15 -14.65
CA ARG A 3 3.22 26.73 -15.04
C ARG A 3 3.06 25.80 -13.83
N SER A 4 3.53 26.21 -12.64
CA SER A 4 3.33 25.48 -11.39
C SER A 4 1.84 25.27 -11.07
N ARG A 5 1.03 26.33 -11.12
CA ARG A 5 -0.43 26.27 -10.87
C ARG A 5 -1.23 25.37 -11.83
N LYS A 6 -0.64 25.01 -12.98
CA LYS A 6 -1.28 24.09 -13.94
C LYS A 6 -1.04 22.62 -13.58
N LEU A 7 -0.06 22.33 -12.71
CA LEU A 7 0.30 20.97 -12.29
C LEU A 7 -0.36 20.57 -10.96
N ASP A 8 -0.90 21.52 -10.19
CA ASP A 8 -1.62 21.26 -8.94
C ASP A 8 -2.74 20.19 -9.08
N PRO A 9 -3.56 20.17 -10.16
CA PRO A 9 -4.56 19.10 -10.31
C PRO A 9 -3.94 17.72 -10.59
N VAL A 10 -2.75 17.69 -11.20
CA VAL A 10 -2.06 16.46 -11.60
C VAL A 10 -1.43 15.79 -10.39
N ILE A 11 -0.81 16.57 -9.50
CA ILE A 11 -0.29 16.06 -8.22
C ILE A 11 -1.41 15.54 -7.33
N GLU A 12 -2.53 16.27 -7.22
CA GLU A 12 -3.67 15.83 -6.40
C GLU A 12 -4.27 14.52 -6.94
N MET A 13 -4.32 14.36 -8.27
CA MET A 13 -4.72 13.09 -8.87
C MET A 13 -3.71 11.97 -8.56
N ALA A 14 -2.41 12.25 -8.61
CA ALA A 14 -1.38 11.27 -8.28
C ALA A 14 -1.43 10.85 -6.81
N ARG A 15 -1.61 11.80 -5.88
CA ARG A 15 -1.81 11.55 -4.44
C ARG A 15 -3.02 10.66 -4.17
N LYS A 16 -4.17 11.00 -4.76
CA LYS A 16 -5.39 10.20 -4.66
C LYS A 16 -5.21 8.79 -5.21
N ALA A 17 -4.47 8.64 -6.31
CA ALA A 17 -4.14 7.32 -6.85
C ALA A 17 -3.26 6.52 -5.88
N THR A 18 -2.20 7.11 -5.33
CA THR A 18 -1.36 6.46 -4.31
C THR A 18 -2.17 6.04 -3.08
N GLU A 19 -3.03 6.92 -2.57
CA GLU A 19 -3.87 6.64 -1.41
C GLU A 19 -4.85 5.49 -1.70
N SER A 20 -5.48 5.48 -2.88
CA SER A 20 -6.36 4.39 -3.29
C SER A 20 -5.62 3.05 -3.35
N GLU A 21 -4.41 3.01 -3.91
CA GLU A 21 -3.60 1.78 -3.94
C GLU A 21 -3.13 1.34 -2.55
N LEU A 22 -2.90 2.29 -1.63
CA LEU A 22 -2.56 2.00 -0.24
C LEU A 22 -3.76 1.40 0.52
N GLN A 23 -4.96 1.94 0.32
CA GLN A 23 -6.19 1.39 0.91
C GLN A 23 -6.43 -0.05 0.43
N LYS A 24 -6.28 -0.31 -0.87
CA LYS A 24 -6.35 -1.66 -1.44
C LYS A 24 -5.29 -2.58 -0.83
N LEU A 25 -4.05 -2.11 -0.65
CA LEU A 25 -3.00 -2.89 0.02
C LEU A 25 -3.39 -3.26 1.46
N GLY A 26 -3.98 -2.32 2.21
CA GLY A 26 -4.53 -2.58 3.53
C GLY A 26 -5.59 -3.67 3.53
N GLN A 27 -6.53 -3.64 2.58
CA GLN A 27 -7.56 -4.67 2.41
C GLN A 27 -6.96 -6.05 2.09
N GLN A 28 -5.96 -6.13 1.20
CA GLN A 28 -5.29 -7.39 0.88
C GLN A 28 -4.52 -7.95 2.07
N ASN A 29 -3.87 -7.11 2.87
CA ASN A 29 -3.19 -7.53 4.10
C ASN A 29 -4.17 -8.07 5.15
N ALA A 30 -5.30 -7.40 5.34
CA ALA A 30 -6.34 -7.86 6.25
C ALA A 30 -6.90 -9.23 5.82
N LEU A 31 -7.12 -9.42 4.53
CA LEU A 31 -7.52 -10.72 3.98
C LEU A 31 -6.45 -11.79 4.24
N LEU A 32 -5.18 -11.52 3.95
CA LEU A 32 -4.09 -12.46 4.22
C LEU A 32 -4.05 -12.88 5.70
N GLN A 33 -4.19 -11.93 6.62
CA GLN A 33 -4.23 -12.22 8.06
C GLN A 33 -5.43 -13.10 8.43
N GLN A 34 -6.60 -12.83 7.86
CA GLN A 34 -7.79 -13.66 8.08
C GLN A 34 -7.58 -15.09 7.58
N GLU A 35 -7.03 -15.26 6.38
CA GLU A 35 -6.77 -16.59 5.82
C GLU A 35 -5.73 -17.38 6.64
N GLN A 36 -4.72 -16.70 7.18
CA GLN A 36 -3.72 -17.30 8.07
C GLN A 36 -4.32 -17.71 9.42
N PHE A 37 -5.14 -16.84 10.02
CA PHE A 37 -5.86 -17.17 11.25
C PHE A 37 -6.75 -18.42 11.07
N GLN A 38 -7.49 -18.52 9.96
CA GLN A 38 -8.29 -19.70 9.66
C GLN A 38 -7.44 -20.97 9.48
N LEU A 39 -6.26 -20.86 8.87
CA LEU A 39 -5.34 -21.99 8.74
C LEU A 39 -4.84 -22.47 10.11
N ASP A 40 -4.47 -21.53 10.97
CA ASP A 40 -4.00 -21.81 12.33
C ASP A 40 -5.11 -22.47 13.16
N ASP A 41 -6.33 -21.96 13.09
CA ASP A 41 -7.52 -22.54 13.73
C ASP A 41 -7.75 -24.00 13.28
N LEU A 42 -7.68 -24.27 11.98
CA LEU A 42 -7.84 -25.64 11.46
C LEU A 42 -6.72 -26.57 11.95
N CYS A 43 -5.48 -26.09 11.97
CA CYS A 43 -4.33 -26.84 12.47
C CYS A 43 -4.44 -27.13 13.97
N GLN A 44 -4.85 -26.13 14.76
CA GLN A 44 -5.07 -26.27 16.20
C GLN A 44 -6.21 -27.27 16.46
N TYR A 45 -7.34 -27.10 15.77
CA TYR A 45 -8.48 -27.99 15.90
C TYR A 45 -8.11 -29.45 15.60
N ARG A 46 -7.32 -29.70 14.55
CA ARG A 46 -6.79 -31.03 14.23
C ARG A 46 -5.94 -31.60 15.36
N ALA A 47 -5.04 -30.80 15.94
CA ALA A 47 -4.17 -31.23 17.03
C ALA A 47 -4.98 -31.56 18.30
N GLU A 48 -5.93 -30.70 18.67
CA GLU A 48 -6.83 -30.92 19.80
C GLU A 48 -7.69 -32.18 19.60
N TYR A 49 -8.22 -32.37 18.40
CA TYR A 49 -9.07 -33.53 18.09
C TYR A 49 -8.28 -34.85 18.21
N LEU A 50 -7.05 -34.90 17.71
CA LEU A 50 -6.15 -36.05 17.88
C LEU A 50 -5.75 -36.26 19.35
N ALA A 51 -5.53 -35.19 20.11
CA ALA A 51 -5.19 -35.28 21.53
C ALA A 51 -6.35 -35.86 22.36
N ARG A 52 -7.58 -35.38 22.14
CA ARG A 52 -8.80 -35.92 22.76
C ARG A 52 -8.99 -37.39 22.44
N PHE A 53 -8.75 -37.79 21.18
CA PHE A 53 -8.86 -39.18 20.77
C PHE A 53 -7.83 -40.11 21.44
N ARG A 54 -6.63 -39.61 21.76
CA ARG A 54 -5.61 -40.39 22.48
C ARG A 54 -5.91 -40.56 23.98
N GLN A 55 -6.76 -39.70 24.55
CA GLN A 55 -7.17 -39.77 25.95
C GLN A 55 -8.31 -40.79 26.18
N ASP A 56 -9.06 -41.14 25.12
CA ASP A 56 -10.04 -42.22 25.18
C ASP A 56 -9.34 -43.59 25.33
N ASP A 57 -9.84 -44.43 26.24
CA ASP A 57 -9.21 -45.71 26.58
C ASP A 57 -9.09 -46.64 25.34
N PRO A 58 -7.86 -46.99 24.90
CA PRO A 58 -7.65 -47.84 23.73
C PRO A 58 -8.30 -49.23 23.85
N MET A 59 -8.59 -49.73 25.06
CA MET A 59 -9.31 -51.00 25.25
C MET A 59 -10.80 -50.94 24.87
N VAL A 60 -11.41 -49.74 24.75
CA VAL A 60 -12.85 -49.56 24.45
C VAL A 60 -13.07 -49.08 23.00
N MET A 61 -12.01 -49.10 22.18
CA MET A 61 -12.07 -48.64 20.79
C MET A 61 -12.85 -49.62 19.90
N THR A 62 -14.03 -49.21 19.46
CA THR A 62 -14.80 -49.94 18.44
C THR A 62 -14.29 -49.62 17.04
N ALA A 63 -14.25 -50.60 16.15
CA ALA A 63 -13.84 -50.42 14.75
C ALA A 63 -14.59 -49.28 14.03
N LYS A 64 -15.85 -49.04 14.40
CA LYS A 64 -16.67 -47.93 13.90
C LYS A 64 -16.06 -46.56 14.26
N LYS A 65 -15.68 -46.34 15.52
CA LYS A 65 -15.06 -45.07 15.98
C LYS A 65 -13.74 -44.79 15.25
N ALA A 66 -12.94 -45.81 14.99
CA ALA A 66 -11.70 -45.68 14.24
C ALA A 66 -11.93 -45.29 12.76
N LEU A 67 -12.98 -45.84 12.13
CA LEU A 67 -13.37 -45.48 10.77
C LEU A 67 -13.90 -44.04 10.70
N ASP A 68 -14.75 -43.65 11.65
CA ASP A 68 -15.30 -42.30 11.75
C ASP A 68 -14.18 -41.26 11.91
N LEU A 69 -13.21 -41.52 12.81
CA LEU A 69 -12.01 -40.69 12.98
C LEU A 69 -11.28 -40.48 11.66
N ARG A 70 -10.92 -41.57 10.98
CA ARG A 70 -10.15 -41.51 9.73
C ARG A 70 -10.89 -40.71 8.66
N SER A 71 -12.21 -40.89 8.56
CA SER A 71 -13.03 -40.18 7.58
C SER A 71 -13.08 -38.67 7.85
N PHE A 72 -13.15 -38.27 9.13
CA PHE A 72 -13.18 -36.88 9.53
C PHE A 72 -11.81 -36.21 9.35
N LEU A 73 -10.73 -36.86 9.78
CA LEU A 73 -9.37 -36.37 9.58
C LEU A 73 -9.05 -36.16 8.10
N ALA A 74 -9.47 -37.08 7.22
CA ALA A 74 -9.28 -36.90 5.78
C ALA A 74 -9.98 -35.65 5.23
N LYS A 75 -11.19 -35.33 5.71
CA LYS A 75 -11.90 -34.10 5.35
C LYS A 75 -11.21 -32.86 5.89
N LEU A 76 -10.74 -32.92 7.14
CA LEU A 76 -10.02 -31.82 7.78
C LEU A 76 -8.69 -31.52 7.10
N ASP A 77 -7.93 -32.56 6.75
CA ASP A 77 -6.68 -32.44 5.98
C ASP A 77 -6.94 -31.80 4.61
N GLN A 78 -8.03 -32.20 3.93
CA GLN A 78 -8.42 -31.56 2.66
C GLN A 78 -8.80 -30.08 2.84
N ALA A 79 -9.47 -29.73 3.93
CA ALA A 79 -9.81 -28.34 4.25
C ALA A 79 -8.54 -27.51 4.53
N ILE A 80 -7.58 -28.06 5.28
CA ILE A 80 -6.28 -27.43 5.54
C ILE A 80 -5.53 -27.18 4.23
N LEU A 81 -5.45 -28.17 3.35
CA LEU A 81 -4.79 -28.00 2.03
C LEU A 81 -5.47 -26.91 1.19
N SER A 82 -6.80 -26.85 1.21
CA SER A 82 -7.54 -25.77 0.56
C SER A 82 -7.20 -24.42 1.17
N GLN A 83 -7.16 -24.33 2.50
CA GLN A 83 -6.85 -23.11 3.22
C GLN A 83 -5.41 -22.62 2.98
N GLU A 84 -4.44 -23.52 2.93
CA GLU A 84 -3.05 -23.20 2.54
C GLU A 84 -2.98 -22.61 1.13
N SER A 85 -3.78 -23.12 0.19
CA SER A 85 -3.86 -22.56 -1.16
C SER A 85 -4.47 -21.16 -1.17
N GLN A 86 -5.45 -20.89 -0.30
CA GLN A 86 -6.04 -19.57 -0.13
C GLN A 86 -5.03 -18.57 0.44
N VAL A 87 -4.29 -18.96 1.49
CA VAL A 87 -3.19 -18.16 2.06
C VAL A 87 -2.14 -17.82 1.00
N LYS A 88 -1.70 -18.80 0.21
CA LYS A 88 -0.72 -18.57 -0.88
C LYS A 88 -1.26 -17.58 -1.91
N SER A 89 -2.53 -17.70 -2.28
CA SER A 89 -3.19 -16.79 -3.23
C SER A 89 -3.32 -15.37 -2.67
N ALA A 90 -3.73 -15.23 -1.41
CA ALA A 90 -3.80 -13.95 -0.71
C ALA A 90 -2.43 -13.28 -0.62
N ASN A 91 -1.37 -14.04 -0.29
CA ASN A 91 -0.01 -13.52 -0.26
C ASN A 91 0.45 -13.01 -1.63
N ALA A 92 0.20 -13.76 -2.70
CA ALA A 92 0.51 -13.32 -4.06
C ALA A 92 -0.24 -12.05 -4.47
N ASN A 93 -1.48 -11.86 -3.99
CA ASN A 93 -2.25 -10.64 -4.20
C ASN A 93 -1.68 -9.45 -3.42
N VAL A 94 -1.24 -9.65 -2.17
CA VAL A 94 -0.53 -8.62 -1.38
C VAL A 94 0.73 -8.16 -2.12
N GLU A 95 1.57 -9.10 -2.57
CA GLU A 95 2.80 -8.77 -3.31
C GLU A 95 2.52 -8.00 -4.60
N ARG A 96 1.47 -8.39 -5.34
CA ARG A 96 1.03 -7.68 -6.54
C ARG A 96 0.58 -6.26 -6.20
N GLN A 97 -0.24 -6.10 -5.18
CA GLN A 97 -0.79 -4.83 -4.75
C GLN A 97 0.31 -3.89 -4.21
N GLN A 98 1.31 -4.44 -3.52
CA GLN A 98 2.48 -3.69 -3.06
C GLN A 98 3.28 -3.11 -4.24
N LYS A 99 3.45 -3.88 -5.33
CA LYS A 99 4.09 -3.37 -6.56
C LYS A 99 3.30 -2.23 -7.20
N LEU A 100 1.97 -2.35 -7.24
CA LEU A 100 1.09 -1.29 -7.78
C LEU A 100 1.17 -0.02 -6.94
N TRP A 101 1.12 -0.15 -5.61
CA TRP A 101 1.29 0.97 -4.70
C TRP A 101 2.65 1.65 -4.86
N LEU A 102 3.74 0.89 -4.96
CA LEU A 102 5.08 1.43 -5.17
C LEU A 102 5.18 2.19 -6.51
N GLN A 103 4.57 1.67 -7.58
CA GLN A 103 4.51 2.37 -8.85
C GLN A 103 3.74 3.69 -8.78
N ALA A 104 2.60 3.72 -8.08
CA ALA A 104 1.84 4.95 -7.86
C ALA A 104 2.65 5.96 -7.03
N ARG A 105 3.28 5.51 -5.96
CA ARG A 105 4.13 6.34 -5.08
C ARG A 105 5.32 6.95 -5.82
N ASN A 106 5.98 6.17 -6.68
CA ASN A 106 7.10 6.66 -7.48
C ASN A 106 6.65 7.74 -8.48
N LYS A 107 5.45 7.59 -9.07
CA LYS A 107 4.88 8.60 -9.97
C LYS A 107 4.54 9.90 -9.23
N GLU A 108 3.92 9.79 -8.07
CA GLU A 108 3.65 10.93 -7.18
C GLU A 108 4.95 11.69 -6.86
N GLN A 109 5.99 10.99 -6.38
CA GLN A 109 7.29 11.60 -6.07
C GLN A 109 7.96 12.27 -7.28
N ALA A 110 7.85 11.68 -8.47
CA ALA A 110 8.39 12.26 -9.69
C ALA A 110 7.68 13.58 -10.05
N ILE A 111 6.36 13.64 -9.87
CA ILE A 111 5.56 14.85 -10.11
C ILE A 111 5.90 15.92 -9.06
N ASP A 112 6.01 15.55 -7.78
CA ASP A 112 6.42 16.45 -6.69
C ASP A 112 7.76 17.11 -7.01
N ALA A 113 8.76 16.30 -7.40
CA ALA A 113 10.08 16.80 -7.76
C ALA A 113 10.05 17.73 -8.98
N LEU A 114 9.20 17.44 -9.97
CA LEU A 114 9.03 18.28 -11.14
C LEU A 114 8.42 19.65 -10.77
N MET A 115 7.41 19.67 -9.91
CA MET A 115 6.79 20.92 -9.46
C MET A 115 7.76 21.78 -8.66
N ALA A 116 8.51 21.19 -7.71
CA ALA A 116 9.51 21.92 -6.94
C ALA A 116 10.54 22.61 -7.84
N ARG A 117 10.98 21.95 -8.92
CA ARG A 117 11.88 22.55 -9.93
C ARG A 117 11.22 23.71 -10.68
N TYR A 118 9.94 23.60 -11.03
CA TYR A 118 9.21 24.68 -11.68
C TYR A 118 9.04 25.88 -10.78
N GLU A 119 8.65 25.69 -9.52
CA GLU A 119 8.51 26.75 -8.53
C GLU A 119 9.84 27.50 -8.32
N ALA A 120 10.95 26.77 -8.14
CA ALA A 120 12.27 27.37 -8.01
C ALA A 120 12.67 28.20 -9.26
N THR A 121 12.33 27.69 -10.46
CA THR A 121 12.62 28.39 -11.71
C THR A 121 11.79 29.66 -11.86
N GLU A 122 10.52 29.62 -11.50
CA GLU A 122 9.63 30.78 -11.57
C GLU A 122 10.00 31.83 -10.52
N LEU A 123 10.34 31.43 -9.29
CA LEU A 123 10.86 32.33 -8.25
C LEU A 123 12.12 33.05 -8.73
N LYS A 124 13.07 32.31 -9.33
CA LYS A 124 14.29 32.90 -9.88
C LYS A 124 14.01 33.92 -10.99
N LYS A 125 13.02 33.67 -11.85
CA LYS A 125 12.60 34.62 -12.89
C LYS A 125 11.92 35.85 -12.31
N GLN A 126 11.09 35.70 -11.27
CA GLN A 126 10.44 36.81 -10.59
C GLN A 126 11.47 37.71 -9.92
N LEU A 127 12.39 37.15 -9.13
CA LEU A 127 13.48 37.91 -8.51
C LEU A 127 14.32 38.67 -9.53
N LYS A 128 14.63 38.05 -10.68
CA LYS A 128 15.37 38.73 -11.75
C LYS A 128 14.58 39.89 -12.37
N ARG A 129 13.25 39.78 -12.51
CA ARG A 129 12.40 40.87 -13.01
C ARG A 129 12.31 42.02 -12.02
N GLU A 130 12.08 41.70 -10.74
CA GLU A 130 12.01 42.69 -9.66
C GLU A 130 13.34 43.47 -9.53
N GLN A 131 14.47 42.77 -9.66
CA GLN A 131 15.79 43.43 -9.68
C GLN A 131 15.92 44.43 -10.84
N VAL A 132 15.53 44.03 -12.06
CA VAL A 132 15.58 44.91 -13.24
C VAL A 132 14.69 46.14 -13.05
N GLU A 133 13.45 45.95 -12.57
CA GLU A 133 12.51 47.06 -12.31
C GLU A 133 13.05 48.02 -11.24
N MET A 134 13.67 47.49 -10.18
CA MET A 134 14.31 48.31 -9.14
C MET A 134 15.50 49.12 -9.67
N ASP A 135 16.34 48.51 -10.51
CA ASP A 135 17.48 49.19 -11.13
C ASP A 135 17.02 50.29 -12.09
N GLU A 136 15.97 50.05 -12.89
CA GLU A 136 15.36 51.06 -13.77
C GLU A 136 14.77 52.23 -12.98
N HIS A 137 14.03 51.95 -11.90
CA HIS A 137 13.48 52.98 -11.02
C HIS A 137 14.59 53.81 -10.37
N THR A 138 15.65 53.17 -9.89
CA THR A 138 16.81 53.84 -9.27
C THR A 138 17.52 54.74 -10.27
N ASN A 139 17.79 54.24 -11.48
CA ASN A 139 18.41 55.02 -12.56
C ASN A 139 17.52 56.21 -12.98
N SER A 140 16.20 56.00 -13.11
CA SER A 140 15.25 57.07 -13.46
C SER A 140 15.18 58.17 -12.40
N ALA A 141 15.28 57.81 -11.11
CA ALA A 141 15.27 58.76 -10.00
C ALA A 141 16.59 59.55 -9.96
N TRP A 142 17.72 58.88 -10.17
CA TRP A 142 19.03 59.51 -10.24
C TRP A 142 19.12 60.53 -11.40
N LEU A 143 18.67 60.15 -12.61
CA LEU A 143 18.63 61.06 -13.76
C LEU A 143 17.76 62.30 -13.51
N ARG A 144 16.63 62.14 -12.82
CA ARG A 144 15.73 63.26 -12.47
C ARG A 144 16.34 64.22 -11.44
N ASN A 145 17.07 63.70 -10.46
CA ASN A 145 17.73 64.54 -9.45
C ASN A 145 18.98 65.24 -9.99
N ARG A 146 19.59 64.76 -11.08
CA ARG A 146 20.77 65.38 -11.69
C ARG A 146 20.45 66.56 -12.62
N ASN A 147 19.21 66.65 -13.10
CA ASN A 147 18.74 67.72 -13.98
C ASN A 147 17.98 68.84 -13.24
N LYS A 148 18.03 68.85 -11.90
CA LYS A 148 17.58 69.96 -11.05
C LYS A 148 18.81 70.68 -10.49
#